data_AF-A0A261EZ06-F1
#
_entry.id   AF-A0A261EZ06-F1
#
_cell.length_a   1.000
_cell.length_b   1.000
_cell.length_c   1.000
_cell.angle_alpha   90.00
_cell.angle_beta   90.00
_cell.angle_gamma   90.00
#
_symmetry.space_group_name_H-M   'P 1'
#
loop_
_entity.id
_entity.type
_entity.pdbx_description
1 polymer ?
#
loop_
_entity_poly.entity_id
_entity_poly.type
_entity_poly.pdbx_seq_one_letter_code
_entity_poly.pdbx_strand_id
1 'polypeptide(L)'
;MKGRILAYLAYLDSLDLSTPDPELAHHILEQIRIAQHERLIHLLVTLTFGICDLMAFAIFFSTEALGALVMALALLVLLVPYIFYYYFIENAVQKMYGYYDAAAGDAFMHDAV
;
A
#
# COMPACT_ATOMS: atom_id res chain seq x y z
N MET A 1 0.49 3.35 10.90
CA MET A 1 -0.33 2.14 10.63
C MET A 1 0.50 0.85 10.53
N LYS A 2 1.73 0.92 10.01
CA LYS A 2 2.72 -0.18 9.93
C LYS A 2 2.71 -1.21 11.08
N GLY A 3 2.78 -0.75 12.34
CA GLY A 3 2.84 -1.65 13.50
C GLY A 3 1.58 -2.52 13.69
N ARG A 4 0.40 -1.98 13.36
CA ARG A 4 -0.88 -2.72 13.45
C ARG A 4 -0.94 -3.84 12.40
N ILE A 5 -0.50 -3.54 11.17
CA ILE A 5 -0.45 -4.52 10.07
C ILE A 5 0.49 -5.67 10.42
N LEU A 6 1.67 -5.37 10.97
CA LEU A 6 2.63 -6.40 11.39
C LEU A 6 2.09 -7.25 12.54
N ALA A 7 1.45 -6.64 13.53
CA ALA A 7 0.81 -7.38 14.63
C ALA A 7 -0.32 -8.28 14.12
N TYR A 8 -1.10 -7.81 13.14
CA TYR A 8 -2.17 -8.61 12.53
C TYR A 8 -1.63 -9.77 11.69
N LEU A 9 -0.58 -9.55 10.90
CA LEU A 9 0.09 -10.63 10.17
C LEU A 9 0.68 -11.68 11.13
N ALA A 10 1.31 -11.24 12.23
CA ALA A 10 1.83 -12.15 13.25
C ALA A 10 0.71 -12.93 13.96
N TYR A 11 -0.45 -12.32 14.15
CA TYR A 11 -1.64 -13.02 14.62
C TYR A 11 -2.07 -14.10 13.62
N LEU A 12 -2.23 -13.76 12.34
CA LEU A 12 -2.59 -14.73 11.29
C LEU A 12 -1.58 -15.87 11.15
N ASP A 13 -0.28 -15.57 11.27
CA ASP A 13 0.80 -16.57 11.29
C ASP A 13 0.70 -17.58 12.44
N SER A 14 0.04 -17.20 13.54
CA SER A 14 -0.14 -18.06 14.71
C SER A 14 -1.38 -18.94 14.64
N LEU A 15 -2.27 -18.70 13.68
CA LEU A 15 -3.52 -19.46 13.51
C LEU A 15 -3.30 -20.71 12.68
N ASP A 16 -3.99 -21.79 13.05
CA ASP A 16 -4.12 -22.98 12.20
C ASP A 16 -5.28 -22.77 11.22
N LEU A 17 -4.93 -22.51 9.96
CA LEU A 17 -5.88 -22.28 8.87
C LEU A 17 -6.23 -23.57 8.11
N SER A 18 -5.95 -24.74 8.70
CA SER A 18 -6.29 -26.04 8.08
C SER A 18 -7.80 -26.28 7.99
N THR A 19 -8.59 -25.60 8.82
CA THR A 19 -10.06 -25.65 8.79
C THR A 19 -10.63 -24.33 8.25
N PRO A 20 -11.53 -24.37 7.26
CA PRO A 20 -12.17 -23.15 6.77
C PRO A 20 -12.94 -22.42 7.88
N ASP A 21 -12.72 -21.11 8.00
CA ASP A 21 -13.38 -20.21 8.93
C ASP A 21 -13.90 -18.97 8.17
N PRO A 22 -15.20 -18.93 7.83
CA PRO A 22 -15.78 -17.84 7.05
C PRO A 22 -15.83 -16.51 7.84
N GLU A 23 -15.90 -16.53 9.17
CA GLU A 23 -15.90 -15.30 9.98
C GLU A 23 -14.51 -14.65 9.97
N LEU A 24 -13.46 -15.47 10.05
CA LEU A 24 -12.07 -15.03 9.90
C LEU A 24 -11.80 -14.50 8.49
N ALA A 25 -12.24 -15.22 7.46
CA ALA A 25 -12.10 -14.80 6.06
C ALA A 25 -12.75 -13.42 5.83
N HIS A 26 -13.94 -13.18 6.41
CA HIS A 26 -14.60 -11.88 6.35
C HIS A 26 -13.76 -10.77 7.00
N HIS A 27 -13.22 -11.02 8.20
CA HIS A 27 -12.34 -10.05 8.88
C HIS A 27 -11.07 -9.74 8.08
N ILE A 28 -10.46 -10.75 7.45
CA ILE A 28 -9.27 -10.55 6.61
C ILE A 28 -9.63 -9.65 5.41
N LEU A 29 -10.78 -9.86 4.76
CA LEU A 29 -11.24 -8.99 3.67
C LEU A 29 -11.46 -7.55 4.10
N GLU A 30 -12.03 -7.31 5.28
CA GLU A 30 -12.18 -5.96 5.82
C GLU A 30 -10.82 -5.27 6.02
N GLN A 31 -9.85 -5.99 6.58
CA GLN A 31 -8.49 -5.46 6.75
C GLN A 31 -7.80 -5.19 5.41
N ILE A 32 -7.97 -6.09 4.44
CA ILE A 32 -7.50 -5.89 3.07
C ILE A 32 -8.11 -4.61 2.50
N ARG A 33 -9.43 -4.41 2.60
CA ARG A 33 -10.13 -3.21 2.09
C ARG A 33 -9.61 -1.93 2.74
N ILE A 34 -9.36 -1.93 4.05
CA ILE A 34 -8.77 -0.78 4.75
C ILE A 34 -7.37 -0.48 4.21
N ALA A 35 -6.53 -1.52 4.05
CA ALA A 35 -5.19 -1.37 3.50
C ALA A 35 -5.21 -0.91 2.03
N GLN A 36 -6.17 -1.39 1.22
CA GLN A 36 -6.36 -0.91 -0.16
C GLN A 36 -6.69 0.59 -0.21
N HIS A 37 -7.55 1.06 0.69
CA HIS A 37 -7.92 2.47 0.77
C HIS A 37 -6.68 3.35 1.10
N GLU A 38 -5.86 2.92 2.06
CA GLU A 38 -4.61 3.62 2.40
C GLU A 38 -3.65 3.66 1.20
N ARG A 39 -3.46 2.54 0.48
CA ARG A 39 -2.63 2.50 -0.74
C ARG A 39 -3.11 3.49 -1.80
N LEU A 40 -4.41 3.58 -2.02
CA LEU A 40 -4.99 4.47 -3.03
C LEU A 40 -4.74 5.94 -2.67
N ILE A 41 -4.97 6.33 -1.41
CA ILE A 41 -4.66 7.68 -0.94
C ILE A 41 -3.18 7.97 -1.11
N HIS A 42 -2.32 7.03 -0.70
CA HIS A 42 -0.88 7.19 -0.78
C HIS A 42 -0.39 7.34 -2.22
N LEU A 43 -0.97 6.58 -3.15
CA LEU A 43 -0.71 6.70 -4.58
C LEU A 43 -1.13 8.07 -5.11
N LEU A 44 -2.33 8.56 -4.77
CA LEU A 44 -2.83 9.86 -5.20
C LEU A 44 -1.93 11.00 -4.70
N VAL A 45 -1.55 10.96 -3.43
CA VAL A 45 -0.66 11.97 -2.84
C VAL A 45 0.73 11.91 -3.49
N THR A 46 1.30 10.71 -3.69
CA THR A 46 2.60 10.51 -4.35
C THR A 46 2.57 11.00 -5.80
N LEU A 47 1.49 10.71 -6.53
CA LEU A 47 1.29 11.16 -7.91
C LEU A 47 1.21 12.69 -7.97
N THR A 48 0.51 13.31 -7.03
CA THR A 48 0.39 14.77 -6.95
C THR A 48 1.76 15.41 -6.72
N PHE A 49 2.53 14.90 -5.76
CA PHE A 49 3.90 15.36 -5.52
C PHE A 49 4.81 15.12 -6.72
N GLY A 50 4.70 13.98 -7.40
CA GLY A 50 5.47 13.70 -8.62
C GLY A 50 5.17 14.67 -9.75
N ILE A 51 3.90 15.04 -9.96
CA ILE A 51 3.52 16.06 -10.94
C ILE A 51 4.09 17.44 -10.56
N CYS A 52 3.96 17.83 -9.28
CA CYS A 52 4.56 19.08 -8.78
C CYS A 52 6.08 19.10 -8.95
N ASP A 53 6.76 17.97 -8.73
CA ASP A 53 8.21 17.84 -8.87
C ASP A 53 8.64 18.01 -10.34
N LEU A 54 7.92 17.37 -11.28
CA LEU A 54 8.13 17.58 -12.71
C LEU A 54 7.92 19.05 -13.13
N MET A 55 6.91 19.72 -12.57
CA MET A 55 6.69 21.15 -12.81
C MET A 55 7.83 22.01 -12.23
N ALA A 56 8.34 21.69 -11.04
CA ALA A 56 9.46 22.40 -10.42
C ALA A 56 10.73 22.27 -11.27
N PHE A 57 11.02 21.08 -11.78
CA PHE A 57 12.11 20.87 -12.74
C PHE A 57 11.90 21.66 -14.04
N ALA A 58 10.69 21.66 -14.61
CA ALA A 58 10.39 22.41 -15.83
C ALA A 58 10.60 23.93 -15.65
N ILE A 59 10.20 24.48 -14.48
CA ILE A 59 10.44 25.88 -14.12
C ILE A 59 11.94 26.16 -13.99
N PHE A 60 12.68 25.28 -13.30
CA PHE A 60 14.13 25.42 -13.15
C PHE A 60 14.84 25.47 -14.51
N PHE A 61 14.55 24.52 -15.41
CA PHE A 61 15.16 24.51 -16.75
C PHE A 61 14.78 25.69 -17.63
N SER A 62 13.61 26.32 -17.41
CA SER A 62 13.16 27.47 -18.19
C SER A 62 13.68 28.81 -17.67
N THR A 63 14.00 28.90 -16.38
CA THR A 63 14.27 30.20 -15.70
C THR A 63 15.61 30.24 -14.97
N GLU A 64 16.30 29.10 -14.85
CA GLU A 64 17.49 28.92 -14.02
C GLU A 64 17.32 29.35 -12.55
N ALA A 65 16.07 29.44 -12.08
CA ALA A 65 15.76 29.89 -10.73
C ALA A 65 16.21 28.84 -9.69
N LEU A 66 17.29 29.12 -8.96
CA LEU A 66 17.80 28.24 -7.90
C LEU A 66 16.75 27.86 -6.85
N GLY A 67 15.77 28.73 -6.58
CA GLY A 67 14.64 28.41 -5.70
C GLY A 67 13.79 27.24 -6.20
N ALA A 68 13.60 27.12 -7.52
CA ALA A 68 12.88 25.99 -8.12
C ALA A 68 13.67 24.68 -7.99
N LEU A 69 15.01 24.73 -8.09
CA LEU A 69 15.86 23.57 -7.86
C LEU A 69 15.78 23.08 -6.40
N VAL A 70 15.83 23.99 -5.43
CA VAL A 70 15.69 23.64 -4.00
C VAL A 70 14.33 23.01 -3.74
N MET A 71 13.26 23.55 -4.33
CA MET A 71 11.92 22.99 -4.23
C MET A 71 11.84 21.57 -4.82
N ALA A 72 12.38 21.37 -6.03
CA ALA A 72 12.41 20.06 -6.68
C ALA A 72 13.18 19.03 -5.82
N LEU A 73 14.35 19.39 -5.30
CA LEU A 73 15.10 18.51 -4.41
C LEU A 73 14.33 18.18 -3.12
N ALA A 74 13.63 19.15 -2.53
CA ALA A 74 12.80 18.92 -1.35
C ALA A 74 11.63 17.96 -1.64
N LEU A 75 10.97 18.11 -2.79
CA LEU A 75 9.92 17.21 -3.24
C LEU A 75 10.45 15.80 -3.51
N LEU A 76 11.60 15.68 -4.15
CA LEU A 76 12.26 14.40 -4.43
C LEU A 76 12.61 13.65 -3.15
N VAL A 77 13.15 14.34 -2.13
CA VAL A 77 13.39 13.75 -0.80
C VAL A 77 12.09 13.24 -0.17
N LEU A 78 10.96 13.92 -0.40
CA LEU A 78 9.66 13.48 0.09
C LEU A 78 9.11 12.27 -0.69
N LEU A 79 9.37 12.16 -1.99
CA LEU A 79 8.90 11.01 -2.79
C LEU A 79 9.48 9.68 -2.31
N VAL A 80 10.76 9.65 -1.91
CA VAL A 80 11.45 8.42 -1.50
C VAL A 80 10.73 7.65 -0.38
N PRO A 81 10.46 8.22 0.80
CA PRO A 81 9.75 7.51 1.87
C PRO A 81 8.31 7.17 1.47
N TYR A 82 7.67 7.98 0.63
CA TYR A 82 6.33 7.67 0.13
C TYR A 82 6.35 6.40 -0.74
N ILE A 83 7.25 6.30 -1.71
CA ILE A 83 7.35 5.10 -2.55
C ILE A 83 7.63 3.85 -1.70
N PHE A 84 8.56 3.91 -0.74
CA PHE A 84 8.86 2.78 0.13
C PHE A 84 7.67 2.34 0.99
N TYR A 85 6.90 3.30 1.53
CA TYR A 85 5.72 2.97 2.33
C TYR A 85 4.63 2.30 1.49
N TYR A 86 4.45 2.74 0.24
CA TYR A 86 3.52 2.11 -0.70
C TYR A 86 3.82 0.62 -0.90
N TYR A 87 5.08 0.28 -1.18
CA TYR A 87 5.50 -1.11 -1.36
C TYR A 87 5.37 -1.96 -0.09
N PHE A 88 5.58 -1.36 1.08
CA PHE A 88 5.37 -2.07 2.34
C PHE A 88 3.92 -2.52 2.51
N ILE A 89 2.95 -1.62 2.23
CA ILE A 89 1.52 -1.96 2.35
C ILE A 89 1.14 -2.98 1.27
N GLU A 90 1.62 -2.82 0.04
CA GLU A 90 1.37 -3.76 -1.06
C GLU A 90 1.76 -5.19 -0.67
N ASN A 91 2.98 -5.38 -0.18
CA ASN A 91 3.48 -6.68 0.23
C ASN A 91 2.67 -7.28 1.39
N ALA A 92 2.22 -6.44 2.33
CA ALA A 92 1.39 -6.89 3.44
C ALA A 92 0.01 -7.34 2.97
N VAL A 93 -0.62 -6.61 2.04
CA VAL A 93 -1.91 -6.99 1.45
C VAL A 93 -1.80 -8.29 0.65
N GLN A 94 -0.73 -8.48 -0.12
CA GLN A 94 -0.49 -9.74 -0.83
C GLN A 94 -0.40 -10.94 0.12
N LYS A 95 0.26 -10.77 1.28
CA LYS A 95 0.26 -11.81 2.31
C LYS A 95 -1.14 -12.06 2.88
N MET A 96 -1.90 -11.01 3.16
CA MET A 96 -3.29 -11.14 3.66
C MET A 96 -4.19 -11.92 2.70
N TYR A 97 -4.03 -11.77 1.38
CA TYR A 97 -4.75 -12.59 0.41
C TYR A 97 -4.43 -14.08 0.55
N GLY A 98 -3.17 -14.45 0.78
CA GLY A 98 -2.80 -15.85 1.02
C GLY A 98 -3.48 -16.45 2.25
N TYR A 99 -3.58 -15.70 3.36
CA TYR A 99 -4.32 -16.16 4.54
C TYR A 99 -5.84 -16.16 4.32
N TYR A 100 -6.35 -15.23 3.53
CA TYR A 100 -7.76 -15.22 3.15
C TYR A 100 -8.13 -16.49 2.38
N ASP A 101 -7.33 -16.87 1.38
CA ASP A 101 -7.57 -18.08 0.58
C ASP A 101 -7.51 -19.34 1.46
N ALA A 102 -6.56 -19.39 2.40
CA ALA A 102 -6.48 -20.48 3.38
C ALA A 102 -7.70 -20.52 4.33
N ALA A 103 -8.16 -19.37 4.82
CA ALA A 103 -9.30 -19.27 5.72
C ALA A 103 -10.65 -19.54 5.02
N ALA A 104 -10.80 -19.13 3.75
CA ALA A 104 -12.00 -19.37 2.96
C ALA A 104 -12.09 -20.82 2.44
N GLY A 105 -10.95 -21.51 2.33
CA GLY A 105 -10.84 -22.81 1.65
C GLY A 105 -11.05 -22.70 0.13
N ASP A 106 -11.02 -23.83 -0.58
CA ASP A 106 -11.23 -23.91 -2.05
C ASP A 106 -12.60 -23.36 -2.53
N ALA A 107 -13.47 -22.94 -1.62
CA ALA A 107 -14.82 -22.45 -1.89
C ALA A 107 -14.85 -21.23 -2.84
N PHE A 108 -13.84 -20.35 -2.82
CA PHE A 108 -13.86 -19.14 -3.66
C PHE A 108 -13.45 -19.38 -5.12
N MET A 109 -12.72 -20.45 -5.42
CA MET A 109 -12.32 -20.77 -6.81
C MET A 109 -13.50 -21.31 -7.64
N HIS A 110 -14.57 -21.76 -7.00
CA HIS A 110 -15.72 -22.36 -7.69
C HIS A 110 -16.82 -21.36 -8.08
N ASP A 111 -16.83 -20.16 -7.46
CA ASP A 111 -17.82 -19.10 -7.72
C ASP A 111 -17.31 -18.00 -8.69
N ALA A 112 -16.05 -18.12 -9.15
CA ALA A 112 -15.39 -17.14 -10.01
C ALA A 112 -15.22 -17.59 -11.48
N VAL A 113 -15.84 -18.71 -11.89
CA VAL A 113 -15.85 -19.25 -13.27
C VAL A 113 -17.29 -19.45 -13.74
#